data_AF-A0A1F6SZ45-F1
#
_entry.id   AF-A0A1F6SZ45-F1
#
_cell.length_a   1.000
_cell.length_b   1.000
_cell.length_c   1.000
_cell.angle_alpha   90.00
_cell.angle_beta   90.00
_cell.angle_gamma   90.00
#
_symmetry.space_group_name_H-M   'P 1'
#
loop_
_entity.id
_entity.type
_entity.pdbx_description
1 polymer ?
#
loop_
_entity_poly.entity_id
_entity_poly.type
_entity_poly.pdbx_seq_one_letter_code
_entity_poly.pdbx_strand_id
1 'polypeptide(L)' 'MRKIFLGPGAPVPCQACGKTVKVSFPDWLKAALPGAAVMVAALFFDSDLMVYGLSLIGLALLIGLHLLWVPLVKE' A
#
# COMPACT_ATOMS: atom_id res chain seq x y z
N MET A 1 -13.41 0.91 -11.65
CA MET A 1 -12.14 1.63 -11.47
C MET A 1 -11.05 0.62 -11.12
N ARG A 2 -10.00 0.47 -11.93
CA ARG A 2 -8.86 -0.41 -11.60
C ARG A 2 -7.92 0.37 -10.66
N LYS A 3 -7.97 0.07 -9.36
CA LYS A 3 -6.98 0.58 -8.39
C LYS A 3 -5.71 -0.26 -8.54
N ILE A 4 -4.81 0.19 -9.42
CA ILE A 4 -3.49 -0.42 -9.57
C ILE A 4 -2.64 0.02 -8.37
N PHE A 5 -1.79 -0.90 -7.87
CA PHE A 5 -0.81 -0.61 -6.84
C PHE A 5 0.23 0.37 -7.41
N LEU A 6 -0.03 1.66 -7.20
CA LEU A 6 0.83 2.72 -7.71
C LEU A 6 1.84 3.09 -6.63
N GLY A 7 3.11 3.12 -7.03
CA GLY A 7 4.17 3.72 -6.24
C GLY A 7 3.92 5.22 -6.06
N PRO A 8 4.50 5.85 -5.03
CA PRO A 8 4.31 7.25 -4.77
C PRO A 8 4.80 8.06 -5.98
N GLY A 9 3.97 8.98 -6.47
CA GLY A 9 4.33 9.85 -7.59
C GLY A 9 4.47 9.17 -8.94
N ALA A 10 4.12 7.88 -9.10
CA ALA A 10 4.07 7.23 -10.41
C ALA A 10 2.82 7.70 -11.17
N PRO A 11 2.95 8.51 -12.24
CA PRO A 11 1.81 8.95 -13.03
C PRO A 11 1.35 7.77 -13.90
N VAL A 12 0.07 7.42 -13.85
CA VAL A 12 -0.50 6.46 -14.79
C VAL A 12 -1.62 7.07 -15.62
N PRO A 13 -1.68 6.72 -16.91
CA PRO A 13 -2.74 7.20 -17.78
C PRO A 13 -4.08 6.56 -17.36
N CYS A 14 -5.05 7.37 -16.95
CA CYS A 14 -6.43 6.93 -16.74
C CYS A 14 -7.20 7.08 -18.06
N GLN A 15 -7.41 5.98 -18.80
CA GLN A 15 -8.22 5.99 -20.03
C GLN A 15 -9.66 6.48 -19.78
N ALA A 16 -10.25 6.16 -18.62
CA ALA A 16 -11.60 6.61 -18.28
C ALA A 16 -11.67 8.12 -17.95
N CYS A 17 -10.56 8.73 -17.57
CA CYS A 17 -10.48 10.12 -17.14
C CYS A 17 -9.87 11.04 -18.21
N GLY A 18 -9.30 10.46 -19.28
CA GLY A 18 -8.55 11.20 -20.31
C GLY A 18 -7.30 11.92 -19.81
N LYS A 19 -6.82 11.60 -18.59
CA LYS A 19 -5.76 12.32 -17.88
C LYS A 19 -4.83 11.38 -17.10
N THR A 20 -3.71 11.90 -16.64
CA THR A 20 -2.86 11.24 -15.65
C THR A 20 -3.52 11.27 -14.27
N VAL A 21 -3.46 10.13 -13.58
CA VAL A 21 -3.78 10.05 -12.15
C VAL A 21 -2.51 9.66 -11.42
N LYS A 22 -2.28 10.30 -10.29
CA LYS A 22 -1.14 10.01 -9.41
C LYS A 22 -1.63 9.81 -7.99
N VAL A 23 -0.84 9.07 -7.24
CA VAL A 23 -1.01 8.93 -5.80
C VAL A 23 -0.09 9.95 -5.13
N SER A 24 -0.64 10.73 -4.20
CA SER A 24 0.15 11.65 -3.38
C SER A 24 1.05 10.85 -2.43
N PHE A 25 2.29 11.29 -2.22
CA PHE A 25 3.19 10.67 -1.25
C PHE A 25 2.59 10.53 0.16
N PRO A 26 1.91 11.55 0.75
CA PRO A 26 1.36 11.40 2.10
C PRO A 26 0.24 10.36 2.17
N ASP A 27 -0.59 10.22 1.14
CA ASP A 27 -1.67 9.22 1.13
C ASP A 27 -1.11 7.80 0.90
N TRP A 28 -0.11 7.66 0.03
CA TRP A 28 0.64 6.41 -0.14
C TRP A 28 1.28 5.98 1.18
N LEU A 29 1.94 6.90 1.88
CA LEU A 29 2.63 6.61 3.14
C LEU A 29 1.65 6.17 4.22
N LYS A 30 0.51 6.87 4.37
CA LYS A 30 -0.54 6.48 5.34
C LYS A 30 -1.05 5.06 5.11
N ALA A 31 -1.15 4.63 3.85
CA ALA A 31 -1.61 3.29 3.51
C ALA A 31 -0.54 2.21 3.70
N ALA A 32 0.73 2.53 3.39
CA ALA A 32 1.84 1.56 3.45
C ALA A 32 2.42 1.37 4.86
N LEU A 33 2.44 2.42 5.68
CA LEU A 33 3.13 2.46 6.97
C LEU A 33 2.60 1.44 7.99
N PRO A 34 1.28 1.20 8.12
CA PRO A 34 0.76 0.19 9.05
C PRO A 34 1.24 -1.22 8.75
N GLY A 35 1.21 -1.64 7.48
CA GLY A 35 1.68 -2.98 7.08
C GLY A 35 3.19 -3.13 7.26
N ALA A 36 3.96 -2.11 6.91
CA ALA A 36 5.40 -2.08 7.13
C ALA A 36 5.76 -2.18 8.63
N ALA A 37 5.03 -1.48 9.51
CA ALA A 37 5.25 -1.55 10.95
C ALA A 37 5.03 -2.97 11.50
N VAL A 38 3.99 -3.66 11.04
CA VAL A 38 3.71 -5.06 11.43
C VAL A 38 4.83 -5.99 10.97
N MET A 39 5.33 -5.83 9.74
CA MET A 39 6.44 -6.64 9.21
C MET A 39 7.75 -6.38 9.97
N VAL A 40 8.03 -5.12 10.34
CA VAL A 40 9.19 -4.79 11.16
C VAL A 40 9.06 -5.38 12.56
N ALA A 41 7.87 -5.31 13.17
CA ALA A 41 7.61 -5.94 14.46
C ALA A 41 7.80 -7.46 14.42
N ALA A 42 7.50 -8.12 13.29
CA ALA A 42 7.71 -9.54 13.09
C ALA A 42 9.18 -9.96 13.27
N LEU A 43 10.14 -9.09 12.94
CA LEU A 43 11.57 -9.36 13.05
C LEU A 43 12.06 -9.53 14.50
N PHE A 44 11.27 -9.11 15.49
CA PHE A 44 11.62 -9.23 16.91
C PHE A 44 11.09 -10.53 17.56
N PHE A 45 10.51 -11.44 16.77
CA PHE A 45 10.06 -12.74 17.26
C PHE A 45 11.03 -13.84 16.83
N ASP A 46 11.44 -14.69 17.78
CA ASP A 46 12.30 -15.86 17.51
C ASP A 46 11.54 -17.04 16.87
N SER A 47 10.20 -17.00 16.87
CA SER A 47 9.38 -18.10 16.34
C SER A 47 9.11 -17.89 14.85
N ASP A 48 9.55 -18.85 14.02
CA ASP A 48 9.27 -18.85 12.57
C ASP A 48 7.78 -18.73 12.26
N LEU A 49 6.92 -19.40 13.05
CA LEU A 49 5.46 -19.31 12.89
C LEU A 49 4.96 -17.87 13.06
N MET A 50 5.49 -17.16 14.07
CA MET A 50 5.13 -15.77 14.34
C MET A 50 5.67 -14.84 13.26
N VAL A 51 6.90 -15.04 12.82
CA VAL A 51 7.52 -14.26 11.74
C VAL A 51 6.70 -14.40 10.45
N TYR A 52 6.37 -15.62 10.04
CA TYR A 52 5.56 -15.87 8.84
C TYR A 52 4.14 -15.33 8.99
N GLY A 53 3.49 -15.58 10.13
CA GLY A 53 2.12 -15.11 10.39
C GLY A 53 2.01 -13.59 10.35
N LEU A 54 2.86 -12.89 11.11
CA LEU A 54 2.88 -11.43 11.14
C LEU A 54 3.28 -10.83 9.80
N SER A 55 4.20 -11.46 9.06
CA SER A 55 4.56 -11.01 7.71
C SER A 55 3.40 -11.10 6.73
N LEU A 56 2.62 -12.18 6.77
CA LEU A 56 1.40 -12.32 5.95
C LEU A 56 0.34 -11.29 6.34
N ILE A 57 0.15 -11.05 7.64
CA ILE A 57 -0.77 -10.02 8.13
C ILE A 57 -0.32 -8.64 7.67
N GLY A 58 0.96 -8.31 7.79
CA GLY A 58 1.54 -7.04 7.35
C GLY A 58 1.38 -6.82 5.85
N LEU A 59 1.57 -7.87 5.04
CA LEU A 59 1.36 -7.83 3.59
C LEU A 59 -0.12 -7.65 3.24
N ALA A 60 -1.03 -8.35 3.91
CA ALA A 60 -2.47 -8.18 3.73
C ALA A 60 -2.93 -6.77 4.10
N LEU A 61 -2.38 -6.20 5.19
CA LEU A 61 -2.61 -4.80 5.58
C LEU A 61 -2.13 -3.85 4.50
N LEU A 62 -0.89 -4.00 4.03
CA LEU A 62 -0.32 -3.18 2.95
C LEU A 62 -1.25 -3.17 1.75
N ILE A 63 -1.72 -4.34 1.30
CA ILE A 63 -2.60 -4.46 0.13
C ILE A 63 -3.98 -3.85 0.39
N GLY A 64 -4.61 -4.22 1.51
CA GLY A 64 -5.96 -3.79 1.86
C GLY A 64 -6.05 -2.28 2.08
N LEU A 65 -5.11 -1.70 2.84
CA LEU A 65 -5.07 -0.26 3.05
C LEU A 65 -4.76 0.48 1.76
N HIS A 66 -3.86 -0.01 0.89
CA HIS A 66 -3.65 0.66 -0.40
C HIS A 66 -4.92 0.72 -1.23
N LEU A 67 -5.68 -0.38 -1.27
CA LEU A 67 -6.92 -0.45 -2.03
C LEU A 67 -8.04 0.39 -1.42
N LEU A 68 -8.13 0.53 -0.09
CA LEU A 68 -9.15 1.39 0.53
C LEU A 68 -8.75 2.87 0.56
N TRP A 69 -7.56 3.17 1.05
CA TRP A 69 -7.17 4.50 1.52
C TRP A 69 -6.43 5.35 0.50
N VAL A 70 -5.96 4.79 -0.61
CA VAL A 70 -5.26 5.58 -1.62
C VAL A 70 -6.25 6.15 -2.64
N PRO A 71 -6.61 7.45 -2.55
CA PRO A 71 -7.37 8.11 -3.59
C PRO A 71 -6.50 8.28 -4.82
N LEU A 72 -7.05 7.92 -5.98
CA LEU A 72 -6.49 8.30 -7.28
C LEU A 72 -6.84 9.78 -7.50
N VAL A 73 -5.88 10.67 -7.32
CA VAL A 73 -6.08 12.11 -7.55
C VAL A 73 -5.85 12.39 -9.03
N LYS A 74 -6.83 13.02 -9.70
CA LYS A 74 -6.65 13.50 -11.08
C LYS A 74 -5.79 14.76 -11.08
N GLU A 75 -4.87 14.87 -12.03
CA GLU A 75 -4.24 16.16 -12.37
C GLU A 75 -5.13 17.01 -13.28
#